data_AF-Q0AUN9-F1
#
_entry.id   AF-Q0AUN9-F1
#
_cell.length_a   1.000
_cell.length_b   1.000
_cell.length_c   1.000
_cell.angle_alpha   90.00
_cell.angle_beta   90.00
_cell.angle_gamma   90.00
#
_symmetry.space_group_name_H-M   'P 1'
#
loop_
_entity.id
_entity.type
_entity.pdbx_description
1 polymer ?
#
loop_
_entity_poly.entity_id
_entity_poly.type
_entity_poly.pdbx_seq_one_letter_code
_entity_poly.pdbx_strand_id
1 'polypeptide(L)'
;MEAMIRKQTYISSRQNKMIKKKAMMEGTTEAEIIRRAIDNYLENEMLDEDPLLGIIAITDKEPFDGSSKHDRYIYICAPRRRMQKNESM
;
A
#
# COMPACT_ATOMS: atom_id res chain seq x y z
N MET A 1 19.82 -5.52 -11.51
CA MET A 1 20.39 -4.50 -10.60
C MET A 1 19.84 -3.18 -11.07
N GLU A 2 18.97 -2.55 -10.30
CA GLU A 2 18.35 -1.28 -10.68
C GLU A 2 19.36 -0.14 -10.60
N ALA A 3 19.31 0.79 -11.54
CA ALA A 3 20.23 1.93 -11.56
C ALA A 3 19.87 2.91 -10.45
N MET A 4 20.87 3.30 -9.64
CA MET A 4 20.64 4.22 -8.53
C MET A 4 20.49 5.67 -9.03
N ILE A 5 19.44 6.36 -8.58
CA ILE A 5 19.20 7.78 -8.89
C ILE A 5 19.77 8.65 -7.76
N ARG A 6 20.63 9.63 -8.11
CA ARG A 6 21.17 10.59 -7.14
C ARG A 6 20.09 11.62 -6.76
N LYS A 7 19.72 11.67 -5.49
CA LYS A 7 18.84 12.70 -4.92
C LYS A 7 19.60 13.53 -3.87
N GLN A 8 19.37 14.85 -3.87
CA GLN A 8 19.90 15.78 -2.85
C GLN A 8 18.73 16.27 -2.00
N THR A 9 18.89 16.29 -0.68
CA THR A 9 17.88 16.77 0.26
C THR A 9 18.54 17.43 1.48
N TYR A 10 17.81 18.31 2.15
CA TYR A 10 18.25 18.89 3.40
C TYR A 10 17.94 17.95 4.56
N ILE A 11 18.90 17.80 5.48
CA ILE A 11 18.74 17.08 6.74
C ILE A 11 19.23 17.95 7.89
N SER A 12 18.69 17.72 9.08
CA SER A 12 19.16 18.40 10.28
C SER A 12 20.56 17.95 10.70
N SER A 13 21.29 18.81 11.42
CA SER A 13 22.59 18.45 12.01
C SER A 13 22.50 17.21 12.91
N ARG A 14 21.38 17.05 13.63
CA ARG A 14 21.10 15.87 14.46
C ARG A 14 20.99 14.60 13.61
N GLN A 15 20.20 14.62 12.53
CA GLN A 15 20.07 13.48 11.63
C GLN A 15 21.42 13.07 11.03
N ASN A 16 22.21 14.05 10.55
CA ASN A 16 23.55 13.79 10.01
C ASN A 16 24.45 13.04 11.01
N LYS A 17 24.51 13.51 12.27
CA LYS A 17 25.29 12.86 13.33
C LYS A 17 24.81 11.43 13.59
N MET A 18 23.50 11.22 13.63
CA MET A 18 22.91 9.91 13.91
C MET A 18 23.15 8.91 12.77
N ILE A 19 22.99 9.35 11.51
CA ILE A 19 23.24 8.51 10.32
C ILE A 19 24.70 8.08 10.30
N LYS A 20 25.63 9.02 10.48
CA LYS A 20 27.07 8.72 10.49
C LYS A 20 27.45 7.74 11.59
N LYS A 21 26.93 7.93 12.81
CA LYS A 21 27.16 7.01 13.93
C LYS A 21 26.63 5.61 13.62
N LYS A 22 25.42 5.51 13.07
CA LYS A 22 24.78 4.23 12.74
C LYS A 22 25.53 3.50 11.61
N ALA A 23 25.91 4.22 10.56
CA ALA A 23 26.70 3.69 9.46
C ALA A 23 28.04 3.09 9.94
N MET A 24 28.73 3.80 10.84
CA MET A 24 29.97 3.33 11.46
C MET A 24 29.76 2.07 12.32
N MET A 25 28.69 2.03 13.13
CA MET A 25 28.38 0.87 13.96
C MET A 25 28.02 -0.38 13.15
N GLU A 26 27.39 -0.21 11.99
CA GLU A 26 26.95 -1.31 11.12
C GLU A 26 27.98 -1.68 10.04
N GLY A 27 29.10 -0.96 9.93
CA GLY A 27 30.10 -1.20 8.89
C GLY A 27 29.58 -0.96 7.46
N THR A 28 28.66 -0.01 7.29
CA THR A 28 28.00 0.29 6.01
C THR A 28 28.08 1.78 5.66
N THR A 29 27.52 2.17 4.52
CA THR A 29 27.52 3.56 4.06
C THR A 29 26.35 4.36 4.63
N GLU A 30 26.52 5.67 4.77
CA GLU A 30 25.42 6.57 5.16
C GLU A 30 24.24 6.49 4.16
N ALA A 31 24.55 6.32 2.87
CA ALA A 31 23.54 6.15 1.83
C ALA A 31 22.71 4.87 2.03
N GLU A 32 23.33 3.78 2.48
CA GLU A 32 22.63 2.52 2.77
C GLU A 32 21.72 2.64 4.00
N ILE A 33 22.13 3.42 5.01
CA ILE A 33 21.26 3.74 6.16
C ILE A 33 20.04 4.54 5.71
N ILE A 34 20.24 5.55 4.85
CA ILE A 34 19.16 6.39 4.34
C ILE A 34 18.21 5.57 3.46
N ARG A 35 18.73 4.71 2.57
CA ARG A 35 17.91 3.82 1.74
C ARG A 35 17.01 2.93 2.57
N ARG A 36 17.59 2.13 3.48
CA ARG A 36 16.81 1.27 4.38
C ARG A 36 15.78 2.03 5.20
N ALA A 37 16.08 3.26 5.63
CA ALA A 37 15.12 4.08 6.35
C ALA A 37 13.95 4.52 5.45
N ILE A 38 14.21 4.86 4.19
CA ILE A 38 13.18 5.21 3.20
C ILE A 38 12.36 3.96 2.86
N ASP A 39 13.00 2.83 2.58
CA ASP A 39 12.31 1.58 2.24
C ASP A 39 11.37 1.15 3.38
N ASN A 40 11.87 1.12 4.63
CA ASN A 40 11.04 0.84 5.79
C ASN A 40 9.89 1.85 5.95
N TYR A 41 10.11 3.13 5.65
CA TYR A 41 9.05 4.12 5.74
C TYR A 41 7.95 3.86 4.69
N LEU A 42 8.35 3.59 3.45
CA LEU A 42 7.46 3.34 2.32
C LEU A 42 6.78 1.97 2.34
N GLU A 43 7.37 0.96 2.98
CA GLU A 43 6.73 -0.35 3.17
C GLU A 43 5.66 -0.28 4.27
N ASN A 44 5.84 0.60 5.26
CA ASN A 44 4.88 0.79 6.36
C ASN A 44 3.78 1.80 6.03
N GLU A 45 4.02 2.75 5.14
CA GLU A 45 2.93 3.43 4.44
C GLU A 45 2.39 2.44 3.39
N MET A 46 1.19 1.90 3.58
CA MET A 46 0.44 1.50 2.41
C MET A 46 0.34 2.78 1.56
N LEU A 47 1.13 2.86 0.49
CA LEU A 47 0.81 3.74 -0.63
C LEU A 47 -0.51 3.18 -1.12
N ASP A 48 -1.60 3.62 -0.49
CA ASP A 48 -2.95 3.23 -0.84
C ASP A 48 -3.01 3.39 -2.35
N GLU A 49 -3.11 2.25 -3.04
CA GLU A 49 -3.67 2.15 -4.37
C GLU A 49 -4.81 3.16 -4.40
N ASP A 50 -4.73 4.09 -5.36
CA ASP A 50 -5.65 5.22 -5.53
C ASP A 50 -7.01 4.89 -4.88
N PRO A 51 -7.55 5.69 -3.94
CA PRO A 51 -8.86 5.42 -3.34
C PRO A 51 -9.93 5.12 -4.40
N LEU A 52 -9.76 5.60 -5.64
CA LEU A 52 -10.57 5.31 -6.81
C LEU A 52 -10.34 3.91 -7.42
N LEU A 53 -9.17 3.30 -7.32
CA LEU A 53 -8.89 1.89 -7.72
C LEU A 53 -9.73 0.90 -6.90
N GLY A 54 -9.97 1.18 -5.62
CA GLY A 54 -10.89 0.38 -4.79
C GLY A 54 -12.38 0.62 -5.10
N ILE A 55 -12.71 1.76 -5.71
CA ILE A 55 -14.10 2.13 -6.06
C ILE A 55 -14.47 1.60 -7.44
N ILE A 56 -13.54 1.60 -8.40
CA ILE A 56 -13.75 1.05 -9.75
C ILE A 56 -13.51 -0.45 -9.66
N ALA A 57 -14.53 -1.15 -9.20
CA ALA A 57 -14.63 -2.61 -9.13
C ALA A 57 -14.03 -3.29 -10.38
N ILE A 58 -12.76 -3.70 -10.28
CA ILE A 58 -12.17 -4.70 -11.15
C ILE A 58 -12.83 -6.01 -10.74
N THR A 59 -13.85 -6.40 -11.49
CA THR A 59 -14.29 -7.79 -11.49
C THR A 59 -13.23 -8.60 -12.24
N ASP A 60 -12.76 -9.71 -11.65
CA ASP A 60 -11.75 -10.57 -12.28
C ASP A 60 -12.21 -11.17 -13.62
N LYS A 61 -13.50 -11.06 -13.95
CA LYS A 61 -14.10 -11.45 -15.24
C LYS A 61 -15.17 -10.44 -15.64
N GLU A 62 -14.90 -9.68 -16.69
CA GLU A 62 -15.91 -8.85 -17.35
C GLU A 62 -17.04 -9.74 -17.91
N PRO A 63 -18.30 -9.53 -17.49
CA PRO A 63 -19.42 -9.96 -18.31
C PRO A 63 -19.37 -9.13 -19.59
N PHE A 64 -19.28 -9.78 -20.75
CA PHE A 64 -19.24 -9.14 -22.08
C PHE A 64 -20.40 -8.14 -22.31
N ASP A 65 -21.49 -8.24 -21.56
CA ASP A 65 -22.67 -7.38 -21.62
C ASP A 65 -22.94 -6.57 -20.34
N GLY A 66 -21.89 -6.31 -19.54
CA GLY A 66 -21.99 -5.62 -18.25
C GLY A 66 -22.68 -4.25 -18.32
N SER A 67 -22.53 -3.52 -19.41
CA SER A 67 -23.24 -2.23 -19.64
C SER A 67 -24.75 -2.42 -19.82
N SER A 68 -25.16 -3.42 -20.61
CA SER A 68 -26.56 -3.64 -20.98
C SER A 68 -27.37 -4.38 -19.91
N LYS A 69 -26.71 -5.18 -19.07
CA LYS A 69 -27.37 -5.98 -18.01
C LYS A 69 -26.90 -5.61 -16.59
N HIS A 70 -26.35 -4.41 -16.42
CA HIS A 70 -25.80 -3.91 -15.14
C HIS A 70 -26.74 -4.14 -13.96
N ASP A 71 -28.03 -3.81 -14.11
CA ASP A 71 -29.05 -3.97 -13.06
C ASP A 71 -29.05 -5.41 -12.50
N ARG A 72 -29.00 -6.41 -13.39
CA ARG A 72 -29.04 -7.82 -12.99
C ARG A 72 -27.89 -8.19 -12.06
N TYR A 73 -26.69 -7.66 -12.31
CA TYR A 73 -25.50 -7.97 -11.53
C TYR A 73 -25.48 -7.21 -10.19
N ILE A 74 -25.96 -5.96 -10.19
CA ILE A 74 -26.07 -5.13 -8.98
C ILE A 74 -27.04 -5.78 -7.98
N TYR A 75 -28.18 -6.31 -8.44
CA TYR A 75 -29.16 -6.95 -7.55
C TYR A 75 -28.70 -8.30 -6.97
N ILE A 76 -27.85 -9.07 -7.65
CA ILE A 76 -27.35 -10.36 -7.15
C ILE A 76 -26.26 -10.16 -6.07
N CYS A 77 -25.55 -9.03 -6.10
CA CYS A 77 -24.40 -8.76 -5.24
C CYS A 77 -24.75 -8.11 -3.88
N ALA A 78 -26.04 -7.88 -3.58
CA ALA A 78 -26.45 -7.37 -2.28
C ALA A 78 -26.14 -8.39 -1.16
N PRO A 79 -25.40 -8.03 -0.09
CA PRO A 79 -24.95 -8.98 0.90
C PRO A 79 -26.15 -9.59 1.65
N ARG A 80 -26.25 -10.92 1.65
CA ARG A 80 -27.09 -11.65 2.61
C ARG A 80 -26.62 -11.30 4.02
N ARG A 81 -27.31 -10.37 4.69
CA ARG A 81 -27.18 -10.17 6.13
C ARG A 81 -27.38 -11.53 6.81
N ARG A 82 -26.36 -12.03 7.50
CA ARG A 82 -26.48 -13.18 8.42
C ARG A 82 -27.59 -12.87 9.41
N MET A 83 -28.71 -13.59 9.34
CA MET A 83 -29.67 -13.61 10.44
C MET A 83 -29.04 -14.39 11.60
N GLN A 84 -28.98 -13.76 12.77
CA GLN A 84 -28.63 -14.43 14.02
C GLN A 84 -29.67 -15.51 14.29
N LYS A 85 -29.21 -16.75 14.50
CA LYS A 85 -30.06 -17.82 15.06
C LYS A 85 -30.28 -17.49 16.52
N ASN A 86 -31.46 -16.98 16.83
CA ASN A 86 -31.96 -16.94 18.19
C ASN A 86 -32.74 -18.24 18.42
N GLU A 87 -32.39 -18.91 19.51
CA GLU A 87 -32.94 -20.16 20.03
C GLU A 87 -34.45 -20.07 20.29
N SER A 88 -35.21 -21.13 20.01
CA SER A 88 -36.11 -21.81 20.97
C SER A 88 -37.12 -22.76 20.29
N MET A 89 -37.25 -23.91 20.95
CA MET A 89 -38.24 -25.02 20.84
C MET A 89 -37.99 -26.06 19.75
#